data_AF-A0A1H5SE36-F1
#
_entry.id   AF-A0A1H5SE36-F1
#
_cell.length_a   1.000
_cell.length_b   1.000
_cell.length_c   1.000
_cell.angle_alpha   90.00
_cell.angle_beta   90.00
_cell.angle_gamma   90.00
#
_symmetry.space_group_name_H-M   'P 1'
#
loop_
_entity.id
_entity.type
_entity.pdbx_description
1 polymer ?
#
loop_
_entity_poly.entity_id
_entity_poly.type
_entity_poly.pdbx_seq_one_letter_code
_entity_poly.pdbx_strand_id
1 'polypeptide(L)'
;MTEQDQKQLGNTLWGIAGQLRGAMNADDFRDYMLSFLFLRYLSDNYEAAAQKELGSDYPKLEVGDRRMPLAVWYAQNLDDTDEFEKQMRRKTHYVIKPDYLWGSIAELARTQNGELLHTLQKGFDYIENESFASTFAGLFSEINLNSEKLGKGYPAQNAKLCTVIKAIAEGLEKFSTDKDTLGDAYEYLIGQFAAGSGKKAGEFYTPQQISSILSGIVILDSQEPVTGKKKQLESVLDFACGSVRCCSTCVIRFVKQAAQ
;
A
#
# COMPACT_ATOMS: atom_id res chain seq x y z
N MET A 1 0.02 13.66 -11.45
CA MET A 1 -1.44 13.74 -11.20
C MET A 1 -1.77 15.13 -10.66
N THR A 2 -2.98 15.63 -10.87
CA THR A 2 -3.40 16.91 -10.30
C THR A 2 -3.89 16.72 -8.86
N GLU A 3 -3.86 17.77 -8.03
CA GLU A 3 -4.42 17.76 -6.67
C GLU A 3 -5.91 17.36 -6.65
N GLN A 4 -6.61 17.53 -7.79
CA GLN A 4 -7.99 17.08 -7.97
C GLN A 4 -8.11 15.56 -8.05
N ASP A 5 -7.21 14.88 -8.75
CA ASP A 5 -7.23 13.42 -8.89
C ASP A 5 -6.98 12.73 -7.53
N GLN A 6 -6.09 13.30 -6.70
CA GLN A 6 -5.82 12.84 -5.33
C GLN A 6 -7.07 12.97 -4.43
N LYS A 7 -7.74 14.13 -4.49
CA LYS A 7 -8.98 14.35 -3.73
C LYS A 7 -10.10 13.43 -4.21
N GLN A 8 -10.21 13.19 -5.51
CA GLN A 8 -11.21 12.25 -6.06
C GLN A 8 -10.95 10.81 -5.62
N LEU A 9 -9.70 10.36 -5.65
CA LEU A 9 -9.30 9.04 -5.19
C LEU A 9 -9.58 8.85 -3.69
N GLY A 10 -9.15 9.82 -2.89
CA GLY A 10 -9.43 9.86 -1.47
C GLY A 10 -10.91 9.86 -1.12
N ASN A 11 -11.71 10.67 -1.83
CA ASN A 11 -13.17 10.71 -1.68
C ASN A 11 -13.83 9.40 -2.11
N THR A 12 -13.32 8.74 -3.16
CA THR A 12 -13.84 7.45 -3.64
C THR A 12 -13.62 6.38 -2.58
N LEU A 13 -12.39 6.27 -2.06
CA LEU A 13 -12.02 5.32 -1.01
C LEU A 13 -12.78 5.61 0.30
N TRP A 14 -12.97 6.89 0.65
CA TRP A 14 -13.79 7.28 1.78
C TRP A 14 -15.28 6.95 1.59
N GLY A 15 -15.82 7.13 0.37
CA GLY A 15 -17.20 6.77 0.03
C GLY A 15 -17.44 5.26 0.16
N ILE A 16 -16.50 4.45 -0.34
CA ILE A 16 -16.48 3.00 -0.16
C ILE A 16 -16.46 2.66 1.34
N ALA A 17 -15.60 3.34 2.12
CA ALA A 17 -15.54 3.15 3.56
C ALA A 17 -16.85 3.49 4.27
N GLY A 18 -17.48 4.61 3.93
CA GLY A 18 -18.76 5.04 4.49
C GLY A 18 -19.89 4.04 4.23
N GLN A 19 -19.92 3.45 3.03
CA GLN A 19 -20.93 2.46 2.65
C GLN A 19 -20.67 1.09 3.27
N LEU A 20 -19.40 0.68 3.38
CA LEU A 20 -19.04 -0.68 3.73
C LEU A 20 -18.66 -0.88 5.20
N ARG A 21 -18.34 0.17 5.98
CA ARG A 21 -17.98 -0.02 7.40
C ARG A 21 -19.11 -0.66 8.20
N GLY A 22 -20.37 -0.40 7.86
CA GLY A 22 -21.52 -0.94 8.60
C GLY A 22 -21.42 -0.65 10.10
N ALA A 23 -21.33 -1.71 10.91
CA ALA A 23 -21.21 -1.64 12.38
C ALA A 23 -19.77 -1.35 12.88
N MET A 24 -18.77 -1.28 11.99
CA MET A 24 -17.39 -0.98 12.36
C MET A 24 -17.17 0.52 12.59
N ASN A 25 -16.31 0.84 13.56
CA ASN A 25 -15.85 2.21 13.75
C ASN A 25 -14.88 2.61 12.62
N ALA A 26 -14.74 3.93 12.40
CA ALA A 26 -13.88 4.46 11.34
C ALA A 26 -12.41 4.04 11.52
N ASP A 27 -11.93 4.01 12.76
CA ASP A 27 -10.56 3.60 13.09
C ASP A 27 -10.30 2.13 12.72
N ASP A 28 -11.22 1.21 13.06
CA ASP A 28 -11.05 -0.20 12.69
C ASP A 28 -11.01 -0.36 11.17
N PHE A 29 -11.90 0.33 10.45
CA PHE A 29 -12.01 0.21 8.99
C PHE A 29 -10.81 0.82 8.27
N ARG A 30 -10.22 1.88 8.83
CA ARG A 30 -8.98 2.49 8.32
C ARG A 30 -7.90 1.43 8.16
N ASP A 31 -7.68 0.62 9.18
CA ASP A 31 -6.55 -0.30 9.21
C ASP A 31 -6.68 -1.34 8.07
N TYR A 32 -7.89 -1.87 7.80
CA TYR A 32 -8.14 -2.72 6.62
C TYR A 32 -7.86 -1.99 5.30
N MET A 33 -8.35 -0.75 5.15
CA MET A 33 -8.15 0.02 3.92
C MET A 33 -6.67 0.27 3.64
N LEU A 34 -5.93 0.68 4.66
CA LEU A 34 -4.49 0.94 4.55
C LEU A 34 -3.73 -0.35 4.22
N SER A 35 -4.04 -1.47 4.89
CA SER A 35 -3.42 -2.77 4.57
C SER A 35 -3.69 -3.23 3.15
N PHE A 36 -4.92 -3.06 2.63
CA PHE A 36 -5.25 -3.44 1.25
C PHE A 36 -4.59 -2.55 0.21
N LEU A 37 -4.52 -1.24 0.45
CA LEU A 37 -3.78 -0.32 -0.42
C LEU A 37 -2.28 -0.64 -0.41
N PHE A 38 -1.75 -1.01 0.74
CA PHE A 38 -0.36 -1.41 0.85
C PHE A 38 -0.08 -2.73 0.12
N LEU A 39 -0.97 -3.73 0.23
CA LEU A 39 -0.89 -4.97 -0.55
C LEU A 39 -0.92 -4.69 -2.05
N ARG A 40 -1.82 -3.81 -2.50
CA ARG A 40 -1.88 -3.36 -3.91
C ARG A 40 -0.55 -2.77 -4.34
N TYR A 41 -0.04 -1.81 -3.58
CA TYR A 41 1.23 -1.15 -3.87
C TYR A 41 2.39 -2.14 -3.98
N LEU A 42 2.51 -3.08 -3.03
CA LEU A 42 3.56 -4.09 -3.08
C LEU A 42 3.41 -5.02 -4.28
N SER A 43 2.19 -5.43 -4.59
CA SER A 43 1.89 -6.31 -5.73
C SER A 43 2.25 -5.65 -7.05
N ASP A 44 1.79 -4.41 -7.26
CA ASP A 44 2.03 -3.66 -8.49
C ASP A 44 3.54 -3.42 -8.70
N ASN A 45 4.26 -3.05 -7.62
CA ASN A 45 5.72 -2.85 -7.70
C ASN A 45 6.46 -4.17 -7.96
N TYR A 46 6.01 -5.28 -7.37
CA TYR A 46 6.60 -6.59 -7.59
C TYR A 46 6.35 -7.09 -9.02
N GLU A 47 5.14 -6.95 -9.54
CA GLU A 47 4.80 -7.30 -10.93
C GLU A 47 5.58 -6.45 -11.93
N ALA A 48 5.70 -5.14 -11.70
CA ALA A 48 6.49 -4.28 -12.57
C ALA A 48 7.98 -4.66 -12.57
N ALA A 49 8.51 -5.09 -11.42
CA ALA A 49 9.88 -5.59 -11.32
C ALA A 49 10.05 -6.96 -11.99
N ALA A 50 9.10 -7.88 -11.78
CA ALA A 50 9.08 -9.21 -12.42
C ALA A 50 8.98 -9.10 -13.95
N GLN A 51 8.15 -8.18 -14.45
CA GLN A 51 8.03 -7.91 -15.88
C GLN A 51 9.34 -7.37 -16.48
N LYS A 52 10.03 -6.49 -15.76
CA LYS A 52 11.35 -5.99 -16.18
C LYS A 52 12.41 -7.09 -16.16
N GLU A 53 12.33 -8.00 -15.19
CA GLU A 53 13.28 -9.09 -15.05
C GLU A 53 13.12 -10.15 -16.13
N LEU A 54 11.88 -10.60 -16.33
CA LEU A 54 11.55 -11.65 -17.28
C LEU A 54 11.55 -11.13 -18.72
N GLY A 55 11.37 -9.83 -18.94
CA GLY A 55 11.48 -9.21 -20.26
C GLY A 55 10.53 -9.84 -21.29
N SER A 56 11.08 -10.54 -22.28
CA SER A 56 10.31 -11.25 -23.31
C SER A 56 9.56 -12.47 -22.77
N ASP A 57 10.06 -13.06 -21.68
CA ASP A 57 9.53 -14.29 -21.11
C ASP A 57 8.33 -14.00 -20.19
N TYR A 58 8.07 -12.74 -19.89
CA TYR A 58 6.88 -12.32 -19.16
C TYR A 58 5.62 -12.60 -20.01
N PRO A 59 4.69 -13.45 -19.54
CA PRO A 59 3.54 -13.85 -20.34
C PRO A 59 2.68 -12.65 -20.74
N LYS A 60 2.25 -12.63 -22.00
CA LYS A 60 1.23 -11.70 -22.49
C LYS A 60 -0.07 -12.46 -22.59
N LEU A 61 -1.03 -12.09 -21.74
CA LEU A 61 -2.32 -12.75 -21.71
C LEU A 61 -3.26 -12.13 -22.74
N GLU A 62 -4.16 -12.96 -23.28
CA GLU A 62 -5.19 -12.53 -24.20
C GLU A 62 -6.18 -11.58 -23.54
N VAL A 63 -6.83 -10.74 -24.35
CA VAL A 63 -7.83 -9.79 -23.85
C VAL A 63 -8.98 -10.56 -23.19
N GLY A 64 -9.14 -10.38 -21.88
CA GLY A 64 -10.19 -11.03 -21.08
C GLY A 64 -9.70 -12.19 -20.21
N ASP A 65 -8.46 -12.65 -20.35
CA ASP A 65 -7.84 -13.51 -19.35
C ASP A 65 -7.56 -12.70 -18.08
N ARG A 66 -8.14 -13.14 -16.96
CA ARG A 66 -8.08 -12.46 -15.66
C ARG A 66 -7.04 -13.10 -14.74
N ARG A 67 -6.29 -14.10 -15.20
CA ARG A 67 -5.16 -14.64 -14.45
C ARG A 67 -4.05 -13.61 -14.37
N MET A 68 -3.19 -13.77 -13.37
CA MET A 68 -1.97 -12.98 -13.30
C MET A 68 -0.95 -13.53 -14.28
N PRO A 69 -0.32 -12.68 -15.13
CA PRO A 69 0.73 -13.14 -16.03
C PRO A 69 1.87 -13.85 -15.29
N LEU A 70 2.22 -13.36 -14.11
CA LEU A 70 3.23 -14.00 -13.27
C LEU A 70 2.78 -15.39 -12.78
N ALA A 71 1.48 -15.61 -12.50
CA ALA A 71 0.98 -16.94 -12.15
C ALA A 71 1.13 -17.93 -13.31
N VAL A 72 0.91 -17.47 -14.54
CA VAL A 72 1.12 -18.30 -15.74
C VAL A 72 2.60 -18.63 -15.92
N TRP A 73 3.49 -17.67 -15.68
CA TRP A 73 4.93 -17.91 -15.75
C TRP A 73 5.39 -18.94 -14.71
N TYR A 74 4.96 -18.80 -13.46
CA TYR A 74 5.27 -19.76 -12.38
C TYR A 74 4.80 -21.17 -12.73
N ALA A 75 3.60 -21.32 -13.30
CA ALA A 75 3.05 -22.62 -13.69
C ALA A 75 3.81 -23.28 -14.86
N GLN A 76 4.44 -22.48 -15.73
CA GLN A 76 5.20 -22.96 -16.89
C GLN A 76 6.68 -23.24 -16.59
N ASN A 77 7.23 -22.63 -15.54
CA ASN A 77 8.67 -22.64 -15.26
C ASN A 77 8.96 -23.08 -13.81
N LEU A 78 8.36 -24.18 -13.37
CA LEU A 78 8.46 -24.70 -11.99
C LEU A 78 9.92 -24.92 -11.54
N ASP A 79 10.80 -25.34 -12.45
CA ASP A 79 12.21 -25.59 -12.13
C ASP A 79 13.02 -24.29 -11.94
N ASP A 80 12.54 -23.17 -12.49
CA ASP A 80 13.23 -21.87 -12.47
C ASP A 80 12.66 -20.91 -11.40
N THR A 81 11.53 -21.23 -10.77
CA THR A 81 10.88 -20.34 -9.80
C THR A 81 11.79 -20.00 -8.62
N ASP A 82 12.55 -20.98 -8.11
CA ASP A 82 13.42 -20.78 -6.95
C ASP A 82 14.58 -19.82 -7.25
N GLU A 83 15.15 -19.91 -8.46
CA GLU A 83 16.24 -19.03 -8.86
C GLU A 83 15.73 -17.63 -9.18
N PHE A 84 14.57 -17.53 -9.83
CA PHE A 84 13.87 -16.27 -10.03
C PHE A 84 13.56 -15.56 -8.71
N GLU A 85 13.02 -16.28 -7.72
CA GLU A 85 12.74 -15.71 -6.40
C GLU A 85 14.00 -15.19 -5.70
N LYS A 86 15.14 -15.90 -5.79
CA LYS A 86 16.42 -15.41 -5.25
C LYS A 86 16.86 -14.13 -5.94
N GLN A 87 16.71 -14.03 -7.27
CA GLN A 87 17.04 -12.82 -8.02
C GLN A 87 16.14 -11.65 -7.60
N MET A 88 14.84 -11.89 -7.48
CA MET A 88 13.88 -10.90 -7.01
C MET A 88 14.22 -10.42 -5.60
N ARG A 89 14.55 -11.32 -4.65
CA ARG A 89 14.99 -10.91 -3.30
C ARG A 89 16.23 -10.02 -3.31
N ARG A 90 17.14 -10.16 -4.28
CA ARG A 90 18.30 -9.27 -4.42
C ARG A 90 17.93 -7.89 -5.00
N LYS A 91 16.93 -7.81 -5.87
CA LYS A 91 16.53 -6.59 -6.59
C LYS A 91 15.46 -5.78 -5.87
N THR A 92 14.41 -6.44 -5.39
CA THR A 92 13.25 -5.82 -4.75
C THR A 92 13.25 -5.95 -3.23
N HIS A 93 14.12 -6.80 -2.67
CA HIS A 93 14.18 -7.15 -1.23
C HIS A 93 13.00 -7.97 -0.69
N TYR A 94 12.06 -8.35 -1.56
CA TYR A 94 10.92 -9.21 -1.21
C TYR A 94 10.37 -9.96 -2.41
N VAL A 95 9.62 -11.01 -2.12
CA VAL A 95 8.90 -11.85 -3.08
C VAL A 95 7.45 -11.91 -2.68
N ILE A 96 6.53 -11.85 -3.63
CA ILE A 96 5.10 -12.12 -3.38
C ILE A 96 4.70 -13.25 -4.31
N LYS A 97 4.17 -14.34 -3.74
CA LYS A 97 3.70 -15.46 -4.55
C LYS A 97 2.52 -15.02 -5.41
N PRO A 98 2.36 -15.57 -6.62
CA PRO A 98 1.31 -15.15 -7.54
C PRO A 98 -0.11 -15.22 -6.93
N ASP A 99 -0.39 -16.21 -6.09
CA ASP A 99 -1.68 -16.37 -5.41
C ASP A 99 -2.01 -15.24 -4.41
N TYR A 100 -0.98 -14.55 -3.91
CA TYR A 100 -1.09 -13.49 -2.91
C TYR A 100 -0.99 -12.09 -3.52
N LEU A 101 -0.79 -11.98 -4.84
CA LEU A 101 -0.82 -10.70 -5.53
C LEU A 101 -2.22 -10.08 -5.47
N TRP A 102 -2.26 -8.75 -5.41
CA TRP A 102 -3.50 -7.97 -5.40
C TRP A 102 -4.43 -8.35 -6.55
N GLY A 103 -3.92 -8.57 -7.76
CA GLY A 103 -4.76 -8.97 -8.88
C GLY A 103 -5.44 -10.33 -8.67
N SER A 104 -4.73 -11.32 -8.11
CA SER A 104 -5.30 -12.63 -7.74
C SER A 104 -6.37 -12.48 -6.65
N ILE A 105 -6.07 -11.71 -5.60
CA ILE A 105 -7.00 -11.44 -4.50
C ILE A 105 -8.26 -10.68 -4.99
N ALA A 106 -8.08 -9.71 -5.88
CA ALA A 106 -9.18 -8.95 -6.48
C ALA A 106 -10.06 -9.84 -7.37
N GLU A 107 -9.49 -10.80 -8.09
CA GLU A 107 -10.26 -11.77 -8.88
C GLU A 107 -11.05 -12.74 -8.00
N LEU A 108 -10.48 -13.21 -6.88
CA LEU A 108 -11.23 -13.97 -5.87
C LEU A 108 -12.40 -13.15 -5.30
N ALA A 109 -12.19 -11.86 -5.06
CA ALA A 109 -13.22 -10.95 -4.56
C ALA A 109 -14.33 -10.75 -5.59
N ARG A 110 -13.96 -10.55 -6.86
CA ARG A 110 -14.89 -10.35 -7.98
C ARG A 110 -15.81 -11.55 -8.18
N THR A 111 -15.26 -12.76 -8.05
CA THR A 111 -15.99 -14.04 -8.18
C THR A 111 -16.70 -14.47 -6.91
N GLN A 112 -16.59 -13.70 -5.82
CA GLN A 112 -17.09 -14.06 -4.48
C GLN A 112 -16.62 -15.45 -4.02
N ASN A 113 -15.35 -15.76 -4.29
CA ASN A 113 -14.79 -17.06 -3.96
C ASN A 113 -14.81 -17.30 -2.44
N GLY A 114 -15.18 -18.52 -2.03
CA GLY A 114 -15.25 -18.93 -0.63
C GLY A 114 -13.89 -18.97 0.10
N GLU A 115 -12.78 -19.02 -0.64
CA GLU A 115 -11.43 -19.13 -0.10
C GLU A 115 -10.70 -17.78 0.04
N LEU A 116 -11.33 -16.65 -0.33
CA LEU A 116 -10.66 -15.34 -0.33
C LEU A 116 -10.06 -15.01 1.04
N LEU A 117 -10.82 -15.18 2.12
CA LEU A 117 -10.36 -14.87 3.47
C LEU A 117 -9.12 -15.70 3.85
N HIS A 118 -9.15 -17.01 3.58
CA HIS A 118 -8.03 -17.90 3.86
C HIS A 118 -6.79 -17.56 3.02
N THR A 119 -6.97 -17.31 1.73
CA THR A 119 -5.87 -16.91 0.83
C THR A 119 -5.26 -15.58 1.24
N LEU A 120 -6.09 -14.62 1.66
CA LEU A 120 -5.64 -13.32 2.14
C LEU A 120 -4.85 -13.43 3.45
N GLN A 121 -5.32 -14.25 4.40
CA GLN A 121 -4.59 -14.52 5.65
C GLN A 121 -3.22 -15.12 5.37
N LYS A 122 -3.16 -16.18 4.56
CA LYS A 122 -1.90 -16.79 4.14
C LYS A 122 -0.97 -15.81 3.42
N GLY A 123 -1.55 -14.93 2.61
CA GLY A 123 -0.79 -13.88 1.92
C GLY A 123 -0.13 -12.91 2.90
N PHE A 124 -0.88 -12.42 3.90
CA PHE A 124 -0.31 -11.56 4.94
C PHE A 124 0.74 -12.27 5.77
N ASP A 125 0.47 -13.50 6.21
CA ASP A 125 1.43 -14.31 6.96
C ASP A 125 2.73 -14.53 6.16
N TYR A 126 2.62 -14.84 4.86
CA TYR A 126 3.76 -15.01 3.97
C TYR A 126 4.55 -13.70 3.78
N ILE A 127 3.86 -12.57 3.66
CA ILE A 127 4.52 -11.27 3.50
C ILE A 127 5.31 -10.91 4.75
N GLU A 128 4.74 -11.10 5.95
CA GLU A 128 5.43 -10.78 7.20
C GLU A 128 6.62 -11.70 7.49
N ASN A 129 6.44 -13.01 7.31
CA ASN A 129 7.37 -14.01 7.84
C ASN A 129 8.38 -14.50 6.79
N GLU A 130 7.99 -14.58 5.52
CA GLU A 130 8.81 -15.22 4.48
C GLU A 130 9.34 -14.23 3.44
N SER A 131 8.62 -13.13 3.18
CA SER A 131 8.95 -12.26 2.05
C SER A 131 10.14 -11.34 2.34
N PHE A 132 10.28 -10.83 3.56
CA PHE A 132 11.14 -9.68 3.86
C PHE A 132 12.33 -9.93 4.81
N ALA A 133 12.85 -11.15 4.91
CA ALA A 133 13.93 -11.48 5.84
C ALA A 133 13.70 -10.92 7.27
N SER A 134 12.44 -10.91 7.72
CA SER A 134 11.94 -10.40 9.01
C SER A 134 11.87 -8.86 9.21
N THR A 135 12.15 -8.05 8.19
CA THR A 135 12.10 -6.56 8.31
C THR A 135 10.67 -6.03 8.55
N PHE A 136 9.66 -6.77 8.08
CA PHE A 136 8.25 -6.37 8.13
C PHE A 136 7.42 -7.25 9.07
N ALA A 137 8.05 -7.87 10.08
CA ALA A 137 7.34 -8.63 11.09
C ALA A 137 6.31 -7.74 11.80
N GLY A 138 5.04 -8.16 11.78
CA GLY A 138 3.93 -7.46 12.41
C GLY A 138 3.33 -6.30 11.60
N LEU A 139 3.66 -6.15 10.31
CA LEU A 139 3.13 -5.07 9.46
C LEU A 139 1.59 -5.07 9.31
N PHE A 140 1.00 -6.25 9.26
CA PHE A 140 -0.44 -6.50 9.17
C PHE A 140 -1.01 -7.00 10.52
N SER A 141 -0.24 -6.96 11.61
CA SER A 141 -0.72 -7.40 12.92
C SER A 141 -1.88 -6.56 13.49
N GLU A 142 -2.06 -5.34 13.00
CA GLU A 142 -3.16 -4.46 13.42
C GLU A 142 -4.52 -4.88 12.82
N ILE A 143 -4.54 -5.66 11.74
CA ILE A 143 -5.79 -6.06 11.08
C ILE A 143 -6.25 -7.45 11.51
N ASN A 144 -7.46 -7.51 12.08
CA ASN A 144 -8.08 -8.78 12.47
C ASN A 144 -9.10 -9.25 11.43
N LEU A 145 -8.65 -10.01 10.42
CA LEU A 145 -9.52 -10.57 9.38
C LEU A 145 -10.59 -11.55 9.90
N ASN A 146 -10.44 -12.07 11.12
CA ASN A 146 -11.42 -12.95 11.79
C ASN A 146 -12.37 -12.20 12.73
N SER A 147 -12.41 -10.87 12.65
CA SER A 147 -13.25 -10.05 13.52
C SER A 147 -14.74 -10.32 13.32
N GLU A 148 -15.50 -10.45 14.41
CA GLU A 148 -16.97 -10.52 14.35
C GLU A 148 -17.59 -9.25 13.74
N LYS A 149 -16.84 -8.14 13.71
CA LYS A 149 -17.27 -6.90 13.07
C LYS A 149 -17.38 -7.01 11.54
N LEU A 150 -16.66 -7.96 10.93
CA LEU A 150 -16.78 -8.28 9.49
C LEU A 150 -17.97 -9.18 9.19
N GLY A 151 -18.51 -9.86 10.20
CA GLY A 151 -19.61 -10.81 10.08
C GLY A 151 -19.48 -11.97 11.07
N LYS A 152 -20.59 -12.67 11.33
CA LYS A 152 -20.59 -13.86 12.19
C LYS A 152 -20.17 -15.09 11.40
N GLY A 153 -19.00 -15.61 11.73
CA GLY A 153 -18.43 -16.81 11.12
C GLY A 153 -17.82 -16.58 9.74
N TYR A 154 -17.05 -17.57 9.30
CA TYR A 154 -16.23 -17.51 8.10
C TYR A 154 -16.99 -17.08 6.82
N PRO A 155 -18.18 -17.63 6.50
CA PRO A 155 -18.88 -17.27 5.25
C PRO A 155 -19.27 -15.79 5.19
N ALA A 156 -19.72 -15.22 6.31
CA ALA A 156 -20.13 -13.83 6.38
C ALA A 156 -18.91 -12.88 6.29
N GLN A 157 -17.83 -13.22 6.98
CA GLN A 157 -16.57 -12.47 6.95
C GLN A 157 -15.97 -12.47 5.54
N ASN A 158 -15.91 -13.64 4.91
CA ASN A 158 -15.42 -13.79 3.53
C ASN A 158 -16.25 -12.98 2.55
N ALA A 159 -17.59 -13.08 2.60
CA ALA A 159 -18.48 -12.31 1.72
C ALA A 159 -18.30 -10.79 1.89
N LYS A 160 -18.11 -10.33 3.13
CA LYS A 160 -17.86 -8.92 3.43
C LYS A 160 -16.52 -8.46 2.84
N LEU A 161 -15.46 -9.23 3.01
CA LEU A 161 -14.13 -8.93 2.45
C LEU A 161 -14.15 -8.93 0.92
N CYS A 162 -14.82 -9.90 0.29
CA CYS A 162 -15.04 -9.89 -1.16
C CYS A 162 -15.70 -8.59 -1.62
N THR A 163 -16.72 -8.12 -0.90
CA THR A 163 -17.41 -6.86 -1.23
C THR A 163 -16.49 -5.65 -1.09
N VAL A 164 -15.70 -5.59 -0.01
CA VAL A 164 -14.76 -4.49 0.26
C VAL A 164 -13.65 -4.45 -0.79
N ILE A 165 -12.96 -5.57 -1.00
CA ILE A 165 -11.84 -5.66 -1.94
C ILE A 165 -12.31 -5.38 -3.37
N LYS A 166 -13.48 -5.89 -3.76
CA LYS A 166 -14.07 -5.60 -5.07
C LYS A 166 -14.32 -4.11 -5.25
N ALA A 167 -14.95 -3.45 -4.28
CA ALA A 167 -15.23 -2.02 -4.35
C ALA A 167 -13.93 -1.19 -4.40
N ILE A 168 -12.91 -1.59 -3.64
CA ILE A 168 -11.58 -0.98 -3.70
C ILE A 168 -10.99 -1.16 -5.11
N ALA A 169 -10.97 -2.39 -5.65
CA ALA A 169 -10.42 -2.67 -6.97
C ALA A 169 -11.09 -1.83 -8.07
N GLU A 170 -12.43 -1.76 -8.09
CA GLU A 170 -13.21 -0.96 -9.05
C GLU A 170 -12.99 0.55 -8.86
N GLY A 171 -12.95 1.01 -7.61
CA GLY A 171 -12.71 2.41 -7.28
C GLY A 171 -11.30 2.87 -7.68
N LEU A 172 -10.36 1.93 -7.70
CA LEU A 172 -8.95 2.15 -7.97
C LEU A 172 -8.55 1.93 -9.44
N GLU A 173 -9.36 1.22 -10.22
CA GLU A 173 -9.11 0.91 -11.65
C GLU A 173 -8.98 2.18 -12.51
N LYS A 174 -9.64 3.26 -12.10
CA LYS A 174 -9.64 4.56 -12.79
C LYS A 174 -8.38 5.40 -12.54
N PHE A 175 -7.50 4.97 -11.64
CA PHE A 175 -6.35 5.73 -11.20
C PHE A 175 -5.05 5.01 -11.55
N SER A 176 -4.06 5.77 -12.03
CA SER A 176 -2.72 5.24 -12.30
C SER A 176 -2.11 4.68 -11.02
N THR A 177 -1.45 3.53 -11.14
CA THR A 177 -0.73 2.85 -10.05
C THR A 177 0.69 3.39 -9.85
N ASP A 178 1.03 4.54 -10.44
CA ASP A 178 2.32 5.18 -10.19
C ASP A 178 2.54 5.42 -8.69
N LYS A 179 3.78 5.19 -8.25
CA LYS A 179 4.24 5.19 -6.85
C LYS A 179 3.76 6.42 -6.06
N ASP A 180 3.81 7.58 -6.71
CA ASP A 180 3.39 8.87 -6.14
C ASP A 180 1.87 8.93 -5.91
N THR A 181 1.06 8.36 -6.81
CA THR A 181 -0.41 8.42 -6.77
C THR A 181 -0.99 7.62 -5.60
N LEU A 182 -0.50 6.40 -5.40
CA LEU A 182 -0.93 5.55 -4.29
C LEU A 182 -0.45 6.10 -2.95
N GLY A 183 0.78 6.63 -2.88
CA GLY A 183 1.32 7.28 -1.69
C GLY A 183 0.48 8.48 -1.27
N ASP A 184 0.13 9.36 -2.21
CA ASP A 184 -0.69 10.55 -1.93
C ASP A 184 -2.12 10.18 -1.46
N ALA A 185 -2.71 9.12 -2.03
CA ALA A 185 -4.01 8.61 -1.62
C ALA A 185 -3.98 8.00 -0.21
N TYR A 186 -2.93 7.25 0.10
CA TYR A 186 -2.68 6.69 1.42
C TYR A 186 -2.55 7.81 2.46
N GLU A 187 -1.77 8.83 2.12
CA GLU A 187 -1.59 10.04 2.90
C GLU A 187 -2.89 10.80 3.16
N TYR A 188 -3.71 10.98 2.13
CA TYR A 188 -5.02 11.63 2.24
C TYR A 188 -5.95 10.86 3.16
N LEU A 189 -6.00 9.53 3.04
CA LEU A 189 -6.83 8.68 3.90
C LEU A 189 -6.41 8.82 5.36
N ILE A 190 -5.12 8.76 5.67
CA ILE A 190 -4.62 9.00 7.03
C ILE A 190 -5.12 10.36 7.55
N GLY A 191 -5.06 11.41 6.71
CA GLY A 191 -5.56 12.74 7.07
C GLY A 191 -7.07 12.78 7.34
N GLN A 192 -7.88 12.11 6.52
CA GLN A 192 -9.33 12.01 6.72
C GLN A 192 -9.70 11.23 7.98
N PHE A 193 -9.03 10.11 8.24
CA PHE A 193 -9.24 9.35 9.48
C PHE A 193 -8.78 10.14 10.71
N ALA A 194 -7.67 10.88 10.63
CA ALA A 194 -7.25 11.78 11.71
C ALA A 194 -8.31 12.86 12.00
N ALA A 195 -8.84 13.51 10.96
CA ALA A 195 -9.90 14.51 11.09
C ALA A 195 -11.23 13.92 11.62
N GLY A 196 -11.57 12.68 11.21
CA GLY A 196 -12.81 12.00 11.58
C GLY A 196 -12.80 11.30 12.95
N SER A 197 -11.62 10.95 13.49
CA SER A 197 -11.48 10.20 14.75
C SER A 197 -11.77 11.03 16.01
N GLY A 198 -11.90 12.36 15.89
CA GLY A 198 -12.12 13.26 17.03
C GLY A 198 -10.93 13.37 18.00
N LYS A 199 -9.84 12.64 17.76
CA LYS A 199 -8.59 12.69 18.53
C LYS A 199 -7.75 13.87 18.02
N LYS A 200 -7.65 14.94 18.83
CA LYS A 200 -7.06 16.24 18.45
C LYS A 200 -5.54 16.38 18.72
N ALA A 201 -4.85 15.33 19.16
CA ALA A 201 -3.44 15.45 19.53
C ALA A 201 -2.51 15.33 18.31
N GLY A 202 -1.50 16.21 18.22
CA GLY A 202 -0.50 16.23 17.15
C GLY A 202 0.41 15.00 17.07
N GLU A 203 0.25 14.05 17.99
CA GLU A 203 0.93 12.74 17.99
C GLU A 203 0.44 11.81 16.86
N PHE A 204 -0.76 12.06 16.30
CA PHE A 204 -1.39 11.15 15.34
C PHE A 204 -1.21 11.55 13.87
N TYR A 205 -1.22 12.85 13.57
CA TYR A 205 -1.12 13.35 12.19
C TYR A 205 -0.70 14.82 12.12
N THR A 206 0.32 15.10 11.30
CA THR A 206 0.78 16.47 11.02
C THR A 206 0.22 16.95 9.68
N PRO A 207 -0.59 18.03 9.63
CA PRO A 207 -1.12 18.55 8.37
C PRO A 207 -0.03 18.83 7.32
N GLN A 208 -0.37 18.66 6.05
CA GLN A 208 0.57 18.77 4.94
C GLN A 208 1.25 20.14 4.87
N GLN A 209 0.49 21.22 5.14
CA GLN A 209 1.01 22.59 5.14
C GLN A 209 2.08 22.78 6.23
N ILE A 210 1.86 22.21 7.41
CA ILE A 210 2.79 22.29 8.53
C ILE A 210 4.05 21.46 8.22
N SER A 211 3.89 20.23 7.73
CA SER A 211 5.01 19.38 7.29
C SER A 211 5.83 20.03 6.18
N SER A 212 5.17 20.75 5.26
CA SER A 212 5.84 21.48 4.16
C SER A 212 6.65 22.68 4.64
N ILE A 213 6.18 23.37 5.69
CA ILE A 213 6.91 24.47 6.31
C ILE A 213 8.10 23.92 7.10
N LEU A 214 7.86 22.93 7.97
CA LEU A 214 8.90 22.31 8.79
C LEU A 214 10.01 21.71 7.93
N SER A 215 9.66 20.96 6.89
CA SER A 215 10.66 20.46 5.93
C SER A 215 11.40 21.58 5.21
N GLY A 216 10.73 22.67 4.86
CA GLY A 216 11.36 23.86 4.29
C GLY A 216 12.38 24.51 5.23
N ILE A 217 12.15 24.45 6.54
CA ILE A 217 13.07 24.96 7.56
C ILE A 217 14.25 23.99 7.76
N VAL A 218 13.98 22.68 7.86
CA VAL A 218 15.01 21.65 8.14
C VAL A 218 16.06 21.54 7.04
N ILE A 219 15.70 21.82 5.79
CA ILE A 219 16.65 21.79 4.66
C ILE A 219 17.57 23.03 4.59
N LEU A 220 17.33 24.05 5.42
CA LEU A 220 18.19 25.23 5.49
C LEU A 220 19.38 25.00 6.41
N ASP A 221 20.44 25.78 6.24
CA ASP A 221 21.49 25.83 7.24
C ASP A 221 21.00 26.48 8.53
N SER A 222 21.12 25.76 9.65
CA SER A 222 20.63 26.21 10.96
C SER A 222 21.48 27.34 11.54
N GLN A 223 22.74 27.46 11.11
CA GLN A 223 23.66 28.51 11.53
C GLN A 223 23.69 29.67 10.53
N GLU A 224 23.55 29.39 9.23
CA GLU A 224 23.57 30.42 8.17
C GLU A 224 22.45 30.23 7.12
N PRO A 225 21.17 30.47 7.46
CA PRO A 225 20.04 30.20 6.56
C PRO A 225 20.05 31.03 5.26
N VAL A 226 20.81 32.13 5.22
CA VAL A 226 21.00 32.99 4.04
C VAL A 226 21.78 32.28 2.93
N THR A 227 22.60 31.28 3.28
CA THR A 227 23.35 30.46 2.31
C THR A 227 22.44 29.53 1.49
N GLY A 228 21.17 29.43 1.87
CA GLY A 228 20.16 28.67 1.17
C GLY A 228 20.05 27.23 1.68
N LYS A 229 19.67 26.33 0.78
CA LYS A 229 19.35 24.93 1.11
C LYS A 229 20.62 24.08 1.12
N LYS A 230 20.73 23.19 2.11
CA LYS A 230 21.82 22.20 2.20
C LYS A 230 21.80 21.24 1.02
N LYS A 231 22.98 20.88 0.52
CA LYS A 231 23.17 19.90 -0.57
C LYS A 231 23.15 18.44 -0.11
N GLN A 232 23.48 18.18 1.17
CA GLN A 232 23.37 16.86 1.81
C GLN A 232 22.78 17.01 3.21
N LEU A 233 21.88 16.08 3.57
CA LEU A 233 21.42 15.85 4.94
C LEU A 233 21.94 14.48 5.35
N GLU A 234 22.75 14.43 6.42
CA GLU A 234 23.32 13.17 6.92
C GLU A 234 22.28 12.32 7.65
N SER A 235 21.42 12.96 8.46
CA SER A 235 20.36 12.29 9.21
C SER A 235 19.19 13.24 9.45
N VAL A 236 17.99 12.66 9.53
CA VAL A 236 16.76 13.35 9.92
C VAL A 236 16.13 12.54 11.04
N LEU A 237 15.82 13.20 12.16
CA LEU A 237 15.30 12.54 13.36
C LEU A 237 14.01 13.21 13.80
N ASP A 238 13.00 12.39 14.07
CA ASP A 238 11.72 12.81 14.64
C ASP A 238 11.38 11.86 15.79
N PHE A 239 11.50 12.36 17.03
CA PHE A 239 11.31 11.59 18.26
C PHE A 239 9.84 11.21 18.53
N ALA A 240 8.89 11.81 17.80
CA ALA A 240 7.46 11.58 17.95
C ALA A 240 6.78 11.54 16.57
N CYS A 241 7.35 10.74 15.65
CA CYS A 241 7.04 10.84 14.22
C CYS A 241 5.60 10.50 13.81
N GLY A 242 4.79 9.91 14.69
CA GLY A 242 3.38 9.59 14.42
C GLY A 242 3.21 8.83 13.11
N SER A 243 2.42 9.37 12.19
CA SER A 243 2.23 8.80 10.84
C SER A 243 3.43 8.97 9.88
N VAL A 244 4.62 9.34 10.39
CA VAL A 244 5.90 9.48 9.67
C VAL A 244 5.91 10.57 8.57
N ARG A 245 4.87 11.40 8.50
CA ARG A 245 4.69 12.36 7.40
C ARG A 245 5.75 13.46 7.35
N CYS A 246 6.20 13.96 8.51
CA CYS A 246 7.20 15.03 8.57
C CYS A 246 8.55 14.54 8.01
N CYS A 247 9.03 13.38 8.47
CA CYS A 247 10.23 12.72 7.94
C CYS A 247 10.10 12.41 6.44
N SER A 248 8.97 11.85 6.01
CA SER A 248 8.75 11.51 4.60
C SER A 248 8.77 12.75 3.70
N THR A 249 8.14 13.85 4.13
CA THR A 249 8.13 15.14 3.40
C THR A 249 9.54 15.74 3.29
N CYS A 250 10.33 15.67 4.37
CA CYS A 250 11.74 16.07 4.36
C CYS A 250 12.54 15.25 3.34
N VAL A 251 12.44 13.92 3.39
CA VAL A 251 13.19 13.01 2.51
C VAL A 251 12.78 13.18 1.04
N ILE A 252 11.47 13.24 0.74
CA ILE A 252 10.98 13.39 -0.64
C ILE A 252 11.45 14.72 -1.26
N ARG A 253 11.37 15.83 -0.52
CA ARG A 253 11.87 17.13 -1.02
C ARG A 253 13.37 17.12 -1.23
N PHE A 254 14.11 16.46 -0.36
CA PHE A 254 15.55 16.33 -0.48
C PHE A 254 15.96 15.53 -1.72
N VAL A 255 15.32 14.37 -1.94
CA VAL A 255 15.56 13.51 -3.11
C VAL A 255 15.17 14.22 -4.42
N LYS A 256 14.03 14.93 -4.46
CA LYS A 256 13.63 15.71 -5.65
C LYS A 256 14.59 16.87 -5.94
N GLN A 257 15.28 17.40 -4.93
CA GLN A 257 16.27 18.47 -5.11
C GLN A 257 17.64 17.95 -5.56
N ALA A 258 18.05 16.75 -5.14
CA ALA A 258 19.28 16.11 -5.62
C ALA A 258 19.20 15.64 -7.09
N ALA A 259 17.98 15.55 -7.64
CA ALA A 259 17.72 15.16 -9.03
C ALA A 259 17.63 16.35 -10.01
N GLN A 260 17.83 17.59 -9.55
CA GLN A 260 17.92 18.82 -10.35
C GLN A 260 19.35 19.36 -10.33
#